data_AF-R0LJE1-F1
#
_entry.id   AF-R0LJE1-F1
#
_cell.length_a   1.000
_cell.length_b   1.000
_cell.length_c   1.000
_cell.angle_alpha   90.00
_cell.angle_beta   90.00
_cell.angle_gamma   90.00
#
_symmetry.space_group_name_H-M   'P 1'
#
loop_
_entity.id
_entity.type
_entity.pdbx_description
1 polymer ?
#
loop_
_entity_poly.entity_id
_entity_poly.type
_entity_poly.pdbx_seq_one_letter_code
_entity_poly.pdbx_strand_id
1 'polypeptide(L)'
;MAFLLVSAYLLLTHTQGAPVENGPLLETLKSQVGLFSNKSEHYSAQVRPPGTSRRIPQTIIIGVRKGGTRALLEMLDIHPNIVVAATEVHFFDWDENYVKGLDWYRSLMPFSYGNQITIEKTPGYFTSPQAPERIHDMNSSIKLLLILRDPTERVI
;
A
#
# COMPACT_ATOMS: atom_id res chain seq x y z
N MET A 1 -41.03 32.18 26.35
CA MET A 1 -41.41 31.21 25.29
C MET A 1 -41.55 31.94 23.95
N ALA A 2 -40.46 32.42 23.34
CA ALA A 2 -40.53 33.11 22.05
C ALA A 2 -39.16 33.23 21.32
N PHE A 3 -38.22 32.29 21.54
CA PHE A 3 -36.91 32.33 20.87
C PHE A 3 -36.48 31.01 20.21
N LEU A 4 -37.35 29.99 20.18
CA LEU A 4 -37.06 28.69 19.55
C LEU A 4 -37.71 28.49 18.16
N LEU A 5 -38.43 29.47 17.62
CA LEU A 5 -39.15 29.31 16.35
C LEU A 5 -38.52 30.02 15.14
N VAL A 6 -37.49 30.84 15.35
CA VAL A 6 -36.84 31.58 14.23
C VAL A 6 -35.71 30.78 13.58
N SER A 7 -35.07 29.83 14.27
CA SER A 7 -34.00 29.00 13.68
C SER A 7 -34.51 27.85 12.81
N ALA A 8 -35.79 27.46 12.94
CA ALA A 8 -36.40 26.42 12.12
C ALA A 8 -36.89 26.95 10.75
N TYR A 9 -37.11 28.25 10.61
CA TYR A 9 -37.60 28.85 9.36
C TYR A 9 -36.49 29.05 8.31
N LEU A 10 -35.22 29.15 8.73
CA LEU A 10 -34.07 29.23 7.81
C LEU A 10 -33.66 27.89 7.18
N LEU A 11 -34.25 26.76 7.61
CA LEU A 11 -33.91 25.42 7.13
C LEU A 11 -34.91 24.85 6.10
N LEU A 12 -35.98 25.58 5.75
CA LEU A 12 -37.06 25.07 4.90
C LEU A 12 -37.25 25.76 3.54
N THR A 13 -36.41 26.75 3.16
CA THR A 13 -36.59 27.49 1.91
C THR A 13 -35.45 27.36 0.89
N HIS A 14 -34.50 26.45 1.08
CA HIS A 14 -33.38 26.28 0.13
C HIS A 14 -33.38 24.95 -0.62
N THR A 15 -34.49 24.60 -1.27
CA THR A 15 -34.50 23.59 -2.34
C THR A 15 -35.47 23.99 -3.46
N GLN A 16 -35.06 24.94 -4.30
CA GLN A 16 -35.62 25.14 -5.64
C GLN A 16 -34.44 25.25 -6.61
N GLY A 17 -34.49 24.41 -7.65
CA GLY A 17 -33.39 24.07 -8.52
C GLY A 17 -32.95 25.19 -9.46
N ALA A 18 -31.69 25.07 -9.90
CA ALA A 18 -31.09 25.75 -11.03
C ALA A 18 -30.26 24.71 -11.83
N PRO A 19 -30.04 24.94 -13.13
CA PRO A 19 -30.17 23.91 -14.17
C PRO A 19 -28.94 23.02 -14.33
N VAL A 20 -29.19 21.79 -14.78
CA VAL A 20 -28.20 20.87 -15.33
C VAL A 20 -27.98 21.25 -16.79
N GLU A 21 -26.88 21.94 -17.09
CA GLU A 21 -26.26 21.93 -18.42
C GLU A 21 -24.84 21.35 -18.28
N ASN A 22 -24.75 20.03 -18.49
CA ASN A 22 -23.46 19.35 -18.64
C ASN A 22 -22.97 19.58 -20.07
N GLY A 23 -22.18 20.64 -20.27
CA GLY A 23 -21.49 20.88 -21.54
C GLY A 23 -20.22 20.02 -21.69
N PRO A 24 -19.86 19.61 -22.93
CA PRO A 24 -18.64 18.84 -23.27
C PRO A 24 -17.31 19.60 -23.02
N LEU A 25 -17.37 20.86 -22.60
CA LEU A 25 -16.22 21.73 -22.39
C LEU A 25 -15.43 21.37 -21.11
N LEU A 26 -16.12 20.96 -20.04
CA LEU A 26 -15.48 20.60 -18.76
C LEU A 26 -14.71 19.28 -18.86
N GLU A 27 -15.13 18.40 -19.77
CA GLU A 27 -14.47 17.14 -20.11
C GLU A 27 -13.25 17.37 -21.01
N THR A 28 -13.34 18.33 -21.92
CA THR A 28 -12.22 18.77 -22.77
C THR A 28 -11.10 19.44 -21.95
N LEU A 29 -11.44 20.21 -20.91
CA LEU A 29 -10.45 20.85 -20.03
C LEU A 29 -9.71 19.85 -19.12
N LYS A 30 -10.38 18.76 -18.71
CA LYS A 30 -9.75 17.66 -17.95
C LYS A 30 -8.77 16.85 -18.80
N SER A 31 -8.95 16.79 -20.13
CA SER A 31 -8.01 16.11 -21.02
C SER A 31 -6.80 16.98 -21.38
N GLN A 32 -6.95 18.31 -21.41
CA GLN A 32 -5.85 19.25 -21.70
C GLN A 32 -4.96 19.53 -20.49
N VAL A 33 -5.50 19.50 -19.28
CA VAL A 33 -4.75 19.75 -18.05
C VAL A 33 -4.62 18.42 -17.33
N GLY A 34 -3.54 17.68 -17.56
CA GLY A 34 -3.23 16.40 -16.91
C GLY A 34 -3.08 16.52 -15.40
N LEU A 35 -4.19 16.73 -14.68
CA LEU A 35 -4.28 16.71 -13.23
C LEU A 35 -4.33 15.25 -12.79
N PHE A 36 -3.19 14.81 -12.29
CA PHE A 36 -2.88 13.50 -11.77
C PHE A 36 -4.03 12.83 -11.00
N SER A 37 -4.65 11.85 -11.65
CA SER A 37 -5.41 10.80 -10.96
C SER A 37 -4.42 9.93 -10.19
N ASN A 38 -4.63 9.81 -8.88
CA ASN A 38 -3.77 9.06 -7.99
C ASN A 38 -4.43 7.72 -7.62
N LYS A 39 -3.63 6.66 -7.75
CA LYS A 39 -3.75 5.32 -7.11
C LYS A 39 -4.84 4.37 -7.63
N SER A 40 -4.45 3.52 -8.58
CA SER A 40 -4.58 2.04 -8.50
C SER A 40 -4.22 1.30 -9.80
N GLU A 41 -3.71 1.97 -10.84
CA GLU A 41 -3.48 1.34 -12.15
C GLU A 41 -2.03 1.47 -12.65
N HIS A 42 -1.06 1.02 -11.84
CA HIS A 42 0.30 0.77 -12.34
C HIS A 42 0.80 -0.64 -11.98
N TYR A 43 -0.05 -1.65 -12.16
CA TYR A 43 0.45 -2.96 -12.62
C TYR A 43 0.54 -2.93 -14.15
N SER A 44 1.10 -1.85 -14.71
CA SER A 44 1.46 -1.78 -16.12
C SER A 44 2.38 -2.95 -16.40
N ALA A 45 2.09 -3.72 -17.45
CA ALA A 45 2.87 -4.84 -17.94
C ALA A 45 4.38 -4.53 -17.89
N GLN A 46 5.03 -4.86 -16.77
CA GLN A 46 6.46 -4.67 -16.63
C GLN A 46 7.11 -5.64 -17.60
N VAL A 47 7.80 -5.10 -18.60
CA VAL A 47 8.60 -5.88 -19.54
C VAL A 47 9.49 -6.79 -18.72
N ARG A 48 9.22 -8.09 -18.74
CA ARG A 48 9.97 -9.09 -17.98
C ARG A 48 11.40 -9.11 -18.52
N PRO A 49 12.42 -8.74 -17.73
CA PRO A 49 13.79 -8.87 -18.18
C PRO A 49 14.12 -10.35 -18.42
N PRO A 50 14.87 -10.71 -19.48
CA PRO A 50 15.24 -12.10 -19.75
C PRO A 50 15.91 -12.77 -18.54
N GLY A 51 15.56 -14.03 -18.27
CA GLY A 51 16.14 -14.80 -17.16
C GLY A 51 15.62 -14.46 -15.76
N THR A 52 14.64 -13.55 -15.63
CA THR A 52 14.05 -13.20 -14.33
C THR A 52 12.74 -13.96 -14.07
N SER A 53 12.35 -14.07 -12.80
CA SER A 53 11.02 -14.52 -12.38
C SER A 53 10.55 -13.77 -11.14
N ARG A 54 9.24 -13.78 -10.87
CA ARG A 54 8.71 -13.32 -9.58
C ARG A 54 8.86 -14.45 -8.56
N ARG A 55 9.49 -14.16 -7.43
CA ARG A 55 9.84 -15.14 -6.39
C ARG A 55 9.24 -14.70 -5.07
N ILE A 56 8.84 -15.65 -4.24
CA ILE A 56 8.44 -15.37 -2.84
C ILE A 56 9.63 -14.71 -2.13
N PRO A 57 9.42 -13.66 -1.32
CA PRO A 57 10.50 -12.97 -0.65
C PRO A 57 11.27 -13.91 0.28
N GLN A 58 12.60 -13.80 0.27
CA GLN A 58 13.44 -14.57 1.18
C GLN A 58 13.70 -13.80 2.49
N THR A 59 13.30 -12.53 2.53
CA THR A 59 13.39 -11.69 3.72
C THR A 59 12.21 -10.72 3.78
N ILE A 60 11.67 -10.50 4.98
CA ILE A 60 10.56 -9.56 5.21
C ILE A 60 10.96 -8.54 6.27
N ILE A 61 10.77 -7.26 5.97
CA ILE A 61 10.81 -6.19 6.97
C ILE A 61 9.43 -6.11 7.62
N ILE A 62 9.30 -6.65 8.82
CA ILE A 62 8.00 -6.83 9.49
C ILE A 62 7.55 -5.59 10.30
N GLY A 63 8.45 -4.63 10.53
CA GLY A 63 8.15 -3.51 11.41
C GLY A 63 9.38 -2.77 11.92
N VAL A 64 9.19 -1.79 12.82
CA VAL A 64 7.87 -1.32 13.32
C VAL A 64 7.36 -0.09 12.57
N ARG A 65 6.05 0.14 12.58
CA ARG A 65 5.46 1.39 12.06
C ARG A 65 6.15 2.59 12.74
N LYS A 66 6.53 3.59 11.94
CA LYS A 66 7.32 4.78 12.35
C LYS A 66 8.75 4.48 12.84
N GLY A 67 9.25 3.25 12.66
CA GLY A 67 10.62 2.86 13.02
C GLY A 67 11.69 3.12 11.95
N GLY A 68 11.33 3.66 10.78
CA GLY A 68 12.27 3.89 9.67
C GLY A 68 12.32 2.76 8.63
N THR A 69 11.29 1.91 8.56
CA THR A 69 11.22 0.76 7.64
C THR A 69 11.38 1.13 6.17
N ARG A 70 10.92 2.32 5.74
CA ARG A 70 11.09 2.80 4.36
C ARG A 70 12.55 3.12 4.06
N ALA A 71 13.22 3.85 4.95
CA ALA A 71 14.63 4.19 4.81
C ALA A 71 15.51 2.93 4.80
N LEU A 72 15.21 1.96 5.67
CA LEU A 72 15.89 0.65 5.65
C LEU A 72 15.73 -0.05 4.29
N LEU A 73 14.50 -0.10 3.75
CA LEU A 73 14.24 -0.73 2.46
C LEU A 73 15.01 -0.04 1.33
N GLU A 74 15.00 1.30 1.29
CA GLU A 74 15.74 2.09 0.30
C GLU A 74 17.26 1.86 0.40
N MET A 75 17.80 1.83 1.61
CA MET A 75 19.23 1.57 1.82
C MET A 75 19.64 0.17 1.35
N LEU A 76 18.79 -0.84 1.58
CA LEU A 76 19.02 -2.21 1.11
C LEU A 76 18.94 -2.31 -0.41
N ASP A 77 18.03 -1.57 -1.04
CA ASP A 77 17.81 -1.58 -2.51
C ASP A 77 19.02 -1.04 -3.29
N ILE A 78 19.96 -0.34 -2.64
CA ILE A 78 21.23 0.08 -3.25
C ILE A 78 22.12 -1.13 -3.58
N HIS A 79 21.96 -2.26 -2.88
CA HIS A 79 22.80 -3.44 -3.06
C HIS A 79 22.41 -4.21 -4.33
N PRO A 80 23.36 -4.53 -5.26
CA PRO A 80 23.03 -5.11 -6.58
C PRO A 80 22.35 -6.48 -6.52
N ASN A 81 22.54 -7.23 -5.43
CA ASN A 81 21.90 -8.53 -5.22
C ASN A 81 20.56 -8.46 -4.46
N ILE A 82 20.02 -7.27 -4.20
CA ILE A 82 18.73 -7.07 -3.54
C ILE A 82 17.73 -6.51 -4.55
N VAL A 83 16.49 -6.98 -4.47
CA VAL A 83 15.37 -6.42 -5.22
C VAL A 83 14.19 -6.26 -4.27
N VAL A 84 13.64 -5.05 -4.17
CA VAL A 84 12.58 -4.75 -3.20
C VAL A 84 11.19 -4.69 -3.84
N ALA A 85 10.18 -5.15 -3.11
CA ALA A 85 8.79 -4.89 -3.47
C ALA A 85 8.49 -3.39 -3.28
N ALA A 86 7.85 -2.77 -4.28
CA ALA A 86 7.64 -1.32 -4.30
C ALA A 86 6.62 -0.82 -3.27
N THR A 87 5.64 -1.65 -2.91
CA THR A 87 4.52 -1.28 -2.04
C THR A 87 4.40 -2.22 -0.85
N GLU A 88 3.81 -1.73 0.24
CA GLU A 88 3.37 -2.60 1.35
C GLU A 88 2.28 -3.52 0.81
N VAL A 89 2.45 -4.83 1.00
CA VAL A 89 1.58 -5.82 0.37
C VAL A 89 0.40 -6.18 1.27
N HIS A 90 0.58 -6.06 2.58
CA HIS A 90 -0.43 -6.43 3.57
C HIS A 90 -1.01 -7.83 3.35
N PHE A 91 -0.14 -8.81 3.08
CA PHE A 91 -0.58 -10.17 2.78
C PHE A 91 -0.89 -10.96 4.05
N PHE A 92 -0.06 -10.82 5.08
CA PHE A 92 -0.17 -11.63 6.30
C PHE A 92 -1.07 -11.01 7.38
N ASP A 93 -1.32 -9.70 7.33
CA ASP A 93 -2.15 -8.97 8.30
C ASP A 93 -3.60 -8.74 7.84
N TRP A 94 -3.88 -8.70 6.53
CA TRP A 94 -5.25 -8.54 6.01
C TRP A 94 -5.80 -9.86 5.49
N ASP A 95 -6.92 -10.30 6.08
CA ASP A 95 -7.56 -11.56 5.72
C ASP A 95 -7.99 -11.59 4.24
N GLU A 96 -8.47 -10.46 3.72
CA GLU A 96 -8.91 -10.34 2.32
C GLU A 96 -7.77 -10.57 1.32
N ASN A 97 -6.52 -10.25 1.73
CA ASN A 97 -5.35 -10.51 0.91
C ASN A 97 -4.84 -11.94 1.11
N TYR A 98 -4.83 -12.43 2.35
CA TYR A 98 -4.34 -13.77 2.66
C TYR A 98 -5.14 -14.87 1.94
N VAL A 99 -6.47 -14.74 1.85
CA VAL A 99 -7.34 -15.70 1.15
C VAL A 99 -7.07 -15.81 -0.35
N LYS A 100 -6.39 -14.83 -0.95
CA LYS A 100 -5.99 -14.87 -2.38
C LYS A 100 -4.83 -15.85 -2.62
N GLY A 101 -4.16 -16.31 -1.56
CA GLY A 101 -3.13 -17.34 -1.60
C GLY A 101 -1.75 -16.85 -2.02
N LEU A 102 -0.77 -17.75 -1.92
CA LEU A 102 0.65 -17.45 -2.17
C LEU A 102 0.95 -17.11 -3.63
N ASP A 103 0.17 -17.61 -4.58
CA ASP A 103 0.34 -17.23 -5.98
C ASP A 103 -0.01 -15.77 -6.22
N TRP A 104 -1.06 -15.27 -5.57
CA TRP A 104 -1.37 -13.85 -5.58
C TRP A 104 -0.23 -13.05 -4.94
N TYR A 105 0.24 -13.45 -3.75
CA TYR A 105 1.37 -12.78 -3.09
C TYR A 105 2.63 -12.72 -3.97
N ARG A 106 3.01 -13.85 -4.58
CA ARG A 106 4.13 -13.96 -5.53
C ARG A 106 3.93 -13.06 -6.75
N SER A 107 2.71 -12.91 -7.24
CA SER A 107 2.41 -12.07 -8.41
C SER A 107 2.68 -10.58 -8.17
N LEU A 108 2.75 -10.15 -6.91
CA LEU A 108 3.05 -8.76 -6.53
C LEU A 108 4.56 -8.51 -6.35
N MET A 109 5.36 -9.58 -6.28
CA MET A 109 6.82 -9.48 -6.12
C MET A 109 7.48 -8.98 -7.41
N PRO A 110 8.57 -8.22 -7.32
CA PRO A 110 9.32 -7.79 -8.50
C PRO A 110 9.95 -8.98 -9.22
N PHE A 111 10.27 -8.79 -10.50
CA PHE A 111 11.11 -9.71 -11.24
C PHE A 111 12.54 -9.67 -10.69
N SER A 112 13.12 -10.84 -10.41
CA SER A 112 14.48 -10.98 -9.86
C SER A 112 15.22 -12.13 -10.55
N TYR A 113 16.54 -12.03 -10.58
CA TYR A 113 17.43 -13.11 -10.98
C TYR A 113 17.58 -14.16 -9.87
N GLY A 114 17.98 -15.39 -10.23
CA GLY A 114 18.06 -16.50 -9.27
C GLY A 114 19.07 -16.31 -8.12
N ASN A 115 20.04 -15.42 -8.28
CA ASN A 115 21.06 -15.06 -7.28
C ASN A 115 20.69 -13.83 -6.43
N GLN A 116 19.57 -13.17 -6.72
CA GLN A 116 19.13 -11.99 -5.98
C GLN A 116 18.17 -12.36 -4.85
N ILE A 117 18.11 -11.50 -3.84
CA ILE A 117 17.22 -11.60 -2.70
C ILE A 117 16.05 -10.64 -2.89
N THR A 118 14.83 -11.18 -2.92
CA THR A 118 13.59 -10.40 -2.90
C THR A 118 13.22 -10.03 -1.47
N ILE A 119 12.98 -8.75 -1.22
CA ILE A 119 12.57 -8.21 0.09
C ILE A 119 11.20 -7.54 -0.01
N GLU A 120 10.31 -7.90 0.91
CA GLU A 120 9.02 -7.22 1.10
C GLU A 120 9.00 -6.47 2.44
N LYS A 121 8.22 -5.39 2.55
CA LYS A 121 8.13 -4.56 3.74
C LYS A 121 6.69 -4.16 4.04
N THR A 122 6.13 -4.71 5.10
CA THR A 122 4.84 -4.27 5.66
C THR A 122 4.97 -4.12 7.17
N PRO A 123 5.05 -2.88 7.70
CA PRO A 123 5.32 -2.63 9.12
C PRO A 123 4.20 -3.07 10.06
N GLY A 124 3.00 -3.32 9.52
CA GLY A 124 1.84 -3.81 10.27
C GLY A 124 1.99 -5.25 10.76
N TYR A 125 2.87 -6.05 10.14
CA TYR A 125 3.06 -7.45 10.52
C TYR A 125 3.53 -7.62 11.97
N PHE A 126 4.42 -6.74 12.45
CA PHE A 126 4.93 -6.82 13.83
C PHE A 126 3.83 -6.72 14.90
N THR A 127 2.76 -5.98 14.63
CA THR A 127 1.65 -5.79 15.56
C THR A 127 0.42 -6.63 15.21
N SER A 128 0.47 -7.41 14.13
CA SER A 128 -0.62 -8.31 13.73
C SER A 128 -0.48 -9.64 14.47
N PRO A 129 -1.50 -10.08 15.24
CA PRO A 129 -1.47 -11.38 15.91
C PRO A 129 -1.38 -12.58 14.95
N GLN A 130 -1.94 -12.46 13.74
CA GLN A 130 -2.01 -13.54 12.76
C GLN A 130 -0.74 -13.67 11.90
N ALA A 131 0.00 -12.58 11.71
CA ALA A 131 1.13 -12.56 10.79
C ALA A 131 2.25 -13.57 11.14
N PRO A 132 2.65 -13.78 12.41
CA PRO A 132 3.74 -14.70 12.75
C PRO A 132 3.48 -16.14 12.29
N GLU A 133 2.30 -16.68 12.57
CA GLU A 133 1.91 -18.05 12.20
C GLU A 133 1.85 -18.19 10.68
N ARG A 134 1.19 -17.25 9.99
CA ARG A 134 1.07 -17.28 8.52
C ARG A 134 2.42 -17.16 7.80
N ILE A 135 3.33 -16.35 8.32
CA ILE A 135 4.69 -16.22 7.77
C ILE A 135 5.46 -17.52 7.98
N HIS A 136 5.35 -18.13 9.17
CA HIS A 136 5.98 -19.41 9.49
C HIS A 136 5.47 -20.54 8.59
N ASP A 137 4.15 -20.61 8.37
CA ASP A 137 3.52 -21.62 7.51
C ASP A 137 3.96 -21.49 6.04
N MET A 138 4.21 -20.26 5.57
CA MET A 138 4.79 -20.05 4.25
C MET A 138 6.24 -20.54 4.18
N ASN A 139 7.07 -20.16 5.15
CA ASN A 139 8.48 -20.53 5.21
C ASN A 139 9.03 -20.35 6.63
N SER A 140 9.17 -21.45 7.36
CA SER A 140 9.70 -21.48 8.73
C SER A 140 11.17 -21.06 8.85
N SER A 141 11.90 -21.01 7.74
CA SER A 141 13.32 -20.61 7.68
C SER A 141 13.51 -19.19 7.11
N ILE A 142 12.45 -18.42 6.92
CA ILE A 142 12.53 -17.07 6.38
C ILE A 142 13.28 -16.12 7.34
N LYS A 143 14.04 -15.19 6.77
CA LYS A 143 14.73 -14.15 7.56
C LYS A 143 13.80 -12.97 7.80
N LEU A 144 13.75 -12.50 9.03
CA LEU A 144 12.94 -11.34 9.42
C LEU A 144 13.85 -10.17 9.80
N LEU A 145 13.53 -8.99 9.30
CA LEU A 145 14.18 -7.74 9.68
C LEU A 145 13.20 -6.90 10.50
N LEU A 146 13.66 -6.49 11.68
CA LEU A 146 12.93 -5.62 12.60
C LEU A 146 13.79 -4.39 12.88
N ILE A 147 13.30 -3.21 12.49
CA ILE A 147 13.94 -1.94 12.82
C ILE A 147 13.13 -1.24 13.92
N LEU A 148 13.83 -0.88 14.98
CA LEU A 148 13.27 -0.24 16.16
C LEU A 148 13.76 1.20 16.26
N ARG A 149 12.92 2.03 16.87
CA ARG A 149 13.22 3.40 17.28
C ARG A 149 12.87 3.53 18.75
N ASP A 150 13.43 4.52 19.44
CA ASP A 150 12.99 4.90 20.78
C ASP A 150 11.44 4.93 20.86
N PRO A 151 10.83 4.27 21.86
CA PRO A 151 9.38 4.14 21.93
C PRO A 151 8.66 5.49 22.12
N THR A 152 9.30 6.47 22.76
CA THR A 152 8.76 7.82 22.94
C THR A 152 8.76 8.55 21.59
N GLU A 153 9.90 8.56 20.91
CA GLU A 153 10.02 9.18 19.59
C GLU A 153 9.17 8.51 18.50
N ARG A 154 8.90 7.21 18.63
CA ARG A 154 8.06 6.46 17.68
C ARG A 154 6.59 6.86 17.79
N VAL A 155 6.14 7.26 18.98
CA VAL A 155 4.74 7.62 19.27
C VAL A 155 4.43 9.07 18.90
N ILE A 156 5.39 9.97 19.04
CA ILE A 156 5.32 11.39 18.63
C ILE A 156 5.24 11.49 17.10
#